data_AF-A0A7V5GSJ5-F1
#
_entry.id   AF-A0A7V5GSJ5-F1
#
_cell.length_a   1.000
_cell.length_b   1.000
_cell.length_c   1.000
_cell.angle_alpha   90.00
_cell.angle_beta   90.00
_cell.angle_gamma   90.00
#
_symmetry.space_group_name_H-M   'P 1'
#
loop_
_entity.id
_entity.type
_entity.pdbx_description
1 polymer ?
#
loop_
_entity_poly.entity_id
_entity_poly.type
_entity_poly.pdbx_seq_one_letter_code
_entity_poly.pdbx_strand_id
1 'polypeptide(L)'
;MKLLPKSQVEFEITVAWKNWEKYLDLATREASQEIKIEGFRPGKAPRKIVEQKVGKEVILNNAVEKAVKKSYVDFIKAKKLEALGSPKVELLETQEGKDLKYKVVVSVMPKIKIKDDYAEAIKKVNREFENKKGEVEEDELNLEIERLAASRVKLVTVNREAKKGDSVEVDFKVLKEGVPIENGSSQNHPIILGKGVFIPGFEEQIVGMKAGEEKEFELTFPETYHQKNLAGQKATFKVKVNLVQR
;
A
#
# COMPACT_ATOMS: atom_id res chain seq x y z
N MET A 1 -34.47 -7.31 -1.93
CA MET A 1 -33.08 -7.59 -1.52
C MET A 1 -32.91 -9.10 -1.56
N LYS A 2 -32.07 -9.59 -2.46
CA LYS A 2 -31.80 -11.01 -2.68
C LYS A 2 -30.36 -11.28 -2.25
N LEU A 3 -30.16 -12.27 -1.38
CA LEU A 3 -28.82 -12.74 -1.03
C LEU A 3 -28.31 -13.62 -2.17
N LEU A 4 -27.12 -13.29 -2.65
CA LEU A 4 -26.39 -14.03 -3.67
C LEU A 4 -25.23 -14.82 -3.03
N PRO A 5 -24.73 -15.87 -3.70
CA PRO A 5 -23.53 -16.58 -3.27
C PRO A 5 -22.34 -15.62 -3.07
N LYS A 6 -21.39 -15.98 -2.20
CA LYS A 6 -20.18 -15.17 -1.88
C LYS A 6 -20.44 -13.86 -1.14
N SER A 7 -21.44 -13.83 -0.25
CA SER A 7 -21.78 -12.64 0.55
C SER A 7 -22.13 -11.43 -0.31
N GLN A 8 -22.76 -11.66 -1.47
CA GLN A 8 -23.26 -10.59 -2.32
C GLN A 8 -24.73 -10.35 -2.05
N VAL A 9 -25.16 -9.11 -2.20
CA VAL A 9 -26.55 -8.71 -2.09
C VAL A 9 -26.95 -7.99 -3.36
N GLU A 10 -28.05 -8.44 -3.95
CA GLU A 10 -28.74 -7.76 -5.03
C GLU A 10 -29.96 -7.01 -4.50
N PHE A 11 -30.11 -5.74 -4.86
CA PHE A 11 -31.34 -5.01 -4.61
C PHE A 11 -31.64 -4.03 -5.76
N GLU A 12 -32.92 -3.79 -5.97
CA GLU A 12 -33.42 -2.82 -6.94
C GLU A 12 -33.81 -1.54 -6.20
N ILE A 13 -33.41 -0.40 -6.74
CA ILE A 13 -33.79 0.93 -6.24
C ILE A 13 -34.60 1.63 -7.33
N THR A 14 -35.76 2.14 -6.94
CA THR A 14 -36.59 3.01 -7.77
C THR A 14 -36.53 4.42 -7.22
N VAL A 15 -36.09 5.37 -8.05
CA VAL A 15 -36.04 6.80 -7.71
C VAL A 15 -37.10 7.53 -8.52
N ALA A 16 -38.09 8.09 -7.81
CA ALA A 16 -39.19 8.83 -8.43
C ALA A 16 -38.69 10.01 -9.28
N TRP A 17 -39.32 10.27 -10.44
CA TRP A 17 -38.96 11.35 -11.37
C TRP A 17 -38.68 12.69 -10.68
N LYS A 18 -39.58 13.11 -9.77
CA LYS A 18 -39.48 14.36 -8.99
C LYS A 18 -38.18 14.51 -8.19
N ASN A 19 -37.57 13.40 -7.78
CA ASN A 19 -36.34 13.40 -6.99
C ASN A 19 -35.09 13.44 -7.86
N TRP A 20 -35.14 12.92 -9.08
CA TRP A 20 -33.97 12.86 -9.96
C TRP A 20 -33.93 13.91 -11.07
N GLU A 21 -35.06 14.55 -11.40
CA GLU A 21 -35.11 15.73 -12.28
C GLU A 21 -34.11 16.82 -11.86
N LYS A 22 -33.92 17.00 -10.54
CA LYS A 22 -32.93 17.93 -9.98
C LYS A 22 -31.49 17.61 -10.39
N TYR A 23 -31.16 16.33 -10.57
CA TYR A 23 -29.82 15.94 -11.04
C TYR A 23 -29.63 16.21 -12.52
N LEU A 24 -30.72 16.31 -13.28
CA LEU A 24 -30.67 16.64 -14.70
C LEU A 24 -30.37 18.14 -14.90
N ASP A 25 -30.96 19.01 -14.08
CA ASP A 25 -30.58 20.43 -14.03
C ASP A 25 -29.13 20.63 -13.58
N LEU A 26 -28.69 19.86 -12.57
CA LEU A 26 -27.30 19.89 -12.09
C LEU A 26 -26.31 19.43 -13.15
N ALA A 27 -26.60 18.30 -13.84
CA ALA A 27 -25.77 17.78 -14.92
C ALA A 27 -25.69 18.76 -16.10
N THR A 28 -26.81 19.40 -16.44
CA THR A 28 -26.86 20.47 -17.46
C THR A 28 -25.95 21.64 -17.09
N ARG A 29 -26.01 22.08 -15.82
CA ARG A 29 -25.19 23.19 -15.32
C ARG A 29 -23.70 22.87 -15.40
N GLU A 30 -23.30 21.69 -14.95
CA GLU A 30 -21.90 21.24 -14.98
C GLU A 30 -21.40 21.06 -16.42
N ALA A 31 -22.18 20.45 -17.31
CA ALA A 31 -21.83 20.33 -18.71
C ALA A 31 -21.61 21.71 -19.37
N SER A 32 -22.41 22.71 -18.99
CA SER A 32 -22.24 24.09 -19.46
C SER A 32 -21.08 24.87 -18.81
N GLN A 33 -20.46 24.32 -17.75
CA GLN A 33 -19.22 24.85 -17.18
C GLN A 33 -18.00 24.26 -17.88
N GLU A 34 -18.03 22.95 -18.15
CA GLU A 34 -16.95 22.24 -18.84
C GLU A 34 -16.86 22.65 -20.31
N ILE A 35 -18.01 22.77 -20.98
CA ILE A 35 -18.08 23.15 -22.39
C ILE A 35 -18.50 24.61 -22.47
N LYS A 36 -17.60 25.46 -22.97
CA LYS A 36 -17.89 26.88 -23.24
C LYS A 36 -18.98 26.99 -24.31
N ILE A 37 -20.12 27.54 -23.93
CA ILE A 37 -21.23 27.85 -24.84
C ILE A 37 -21.12 29.33 -25.20
N GLU A 38 -21.03 29.63 -26.49
CA GLU A 38 -20.91 30.98 -27.00
C GLU A 38 -22.15 31.81 -26.64
N GLY A 39 -21.93 33.06 -26.20
CA GLY A 39 -23.01 33.96 -25.77
C GLY A 39 -23.51 33.77 -24.33
N PHE A 40 -23.07 32.73 -23.61
CA PHE A 40 -23.49 32.50 -22.22
C PHE A 40 -22.31 32.48 -21.25
N ARG A 41 -22.53 33.06 -20.06
CA ARG A 41 -21.57 32.91 -18.95
C ARG A 41 -21.48 31.42 -18.56
N PRO A 42 -20.27 30.87 -18.30
CA PRO A 42 -20.09 29.47 -17.92
C PRO A 42 -21.06 29.06 -16.78
N GLY A 43 -21.79 27.97 -16.96
CA GLY A 43 -22.77 27.49 -15.98
C GLY A 43 -24.18 28.12 -16.07
N LYS A 44 -24.45 29.04 -16.99
CA LYS A 44 -25.73 29.77 -17.09
C LYS A 44 -26.45 29.61 -18.43
N ALA A 45 -25.96 28.73 -19.30
CA ALA A 45 -26.61 28.45 -20.56
C ALA A 45 -27.95 27.71 -20.36
N PRO A 46 -29.03 28.07 -21.09
CA PRO A 46 -30.29 27.36 -21.06
C PRO A 46 -30.15 25.90 -21.51
N ARG A 47 -30.88 25.00 -20.85
CA ARG A 47 -30.82 23.54 -21.09
C ARG A 47 -30.91 23.13 -22.56
N LYS A 48 -31.84 23.73 -23.32
CA LYS A 48 -32.01 23.42 -24.76
C LYS A 48 -30.74 23.67 -25.59
N ILE A 49 -29.97 24.70 -25.27
CA ILE A 49 -28.74 25.05 -25.99
C ILE A 49 -27.61 24.11 -25.57
N VAL A 50 -27.55 23.72 -24.29
CA VAL A 50 -26.59 22.74 -23.78
C VAL A 50 -26.86 21.37 -24.41
N GLU A 51 -28.11 20.93 -24.47
CA GLU A 51 -28.51 19.65 -25.09
C GLU A 51 -28.16 19.59 -26.58
N GLN A 52 -28.29 20.69 -27.31
CA GLN A 52 -27.92 20.76 -28.73
C GLN A 52 -26.41 20.60 -28.94
N LYS A 53 -25.58 21.11 -28.03
CA LYS A 53 -24.11 21.10 -28.18
C LYS A 53 -23.45 19.86 -27.57
N VAL A 54 -23.97 19.37 -26.44
CA VAL A 54 -23.41 18.25 -25.66
C VAL A 54 -24.09 16.92 -25.98
N GLY A 55 -25.32 16.96 -26.51
CA GLY A 55 -26.15 15.78 -26.72
C GLY A 55 -26.99 15.46 -25.49
N LYS A 56 -28.28 15.21 -25.73
CA LYS A 56 -29.26 14.90 -24.69
C LYS A 56 -28.88 13.64 -23.88
N GLU A 57 -28.33 12.63 -24.53
CA GLU A 57 -27.95 11.36 -23.91
C GLU A 57 -26.79 11.52 -22.91
N VAL A 58 -25.82 12.38 -23.20
CA VAL A 58 -24.67 12.63 -22.33
C VAL A 58 -25.13 13.28 -21.02
N ILE A 59 -26.00 14.28 -21.12
CA ILE A 59 -26.58 14.96 -19.95
C ILE A 59 -27.44 13.98 -19.13
N LEU A 60 -28.23 13.15 -19.81
CA LEU A 60 -29.06 12.13 -19.18
C LEU A 60 -28.22 11.11 -18.42
N ASN A 61 -27.16 10.56 -19.03
CA ASN A 61 -26.27 9.59 -18.40
C ASN A 61 -25.56 10.20 -17.17
N ASN A 62 -25.07 11.43 -17.28
CA ASN A 62 -24.44 12.14 -16.15
C ASN A 62 -25.42 12.38 -15.00
N ALA A 63 -26.67 12.72 -15.32
CA ALA A 63 -27.73 12.89 -14.33
C ALA A 63 -28.07 11.56 -13.64
N VAL A 64 -28.18 10.48 -14.41
CA VAL A 64 -28.44 9.12 -13.92
C VAL A 64 -27.31 8.65 -13.00
N GLU A 65 -26.05 8.84 -13.38
CA GLU A 65 -24.91 8.45 -12.56
C GLU A 65 -24.91 9.15 -11.19
N LYS A 66 -25.19 10.47 -11.18
CA LYS A 66 -25.29 11.26 -9.95
C LYS A 66 -26.47 10.83 -9.09
N ALA A 67 -27.62 10.59 -9.72
CA ALA A 67 -28.80 10.10 -9.04
C ALA A 67 -28.51 8.77 -8.35
N VAL A 68 -28.00 7.79 -9.10
CA VAL A 68 -27.59 6.45 -8.63
C VAL A 68 -26.61 6.56 -7.46
N LYS A 69 -25.55 7.37 -7.60
CA LYS A 69 -24.52 7.50 -6.57
C LYS A 69 -25.10 7.98 -5.24
N LYS A 70 -26.00 8.97 -5.27
CA LYS A 70 -26.61 9.51 -4.06
C LYS A 70 -27.67 8.56 -3.49
N SER A 71 -28.59 8.06 -4.30
CA SER A 71 -29.64 7.15 -3.82
C SER A 71 -29.08 5.81 -3.31
N TYR A 72 -27.96 5.34 -3.87
CA TYR A 72 -27.24 4.19 -3.35
C TYR A 72 -26.67 4.42 -1.94
N VAL A 73 -25.98 5.56 -1.72
CA VAL A 73 -25.43 5.90 -0.41
C VAL A 73 -26.54 6.05 0.64
N ASP A 74 -27.64 6.71 0.28
CA ASP A 74 -28.79 6.88 1.17
C ASP A 74 -29.44 5.52 1.51
N PHE A 75 -29.56 4.62 0.53
CA PHE A 75 -30.10 3.27 0.74
C PHE A 75 -29.22 2.41 1.66
N ILE A 76 -27.90 2.44 1.46
CA ILE A 76 -26.95 1.72 2.31
C ILE A 76 -27.00 2.21 3.75
N LYS A 77 -27.04 3.54 3.95
CA LYS A 77 -27.15 4.14 5.28
C LYS A 77 -28.47 3.75 5.95
N ALA A 78 -29.58 3.81 5.22
CA ALA A 78 -30.90 3.45 5.74
C ALA A 78 -30.99 1.96 6.15
N LYS A 79 -30.31 1.08 5.40
CA LYS A 79 -30.28 -0.37 5.68
C LYS A 79 -29.11 -0.81 6.57
N LYS A 80 -28.23 0.12 6.99
CA LYS A 80 -27.00 -0.15 7.76
C LYS A 80 -26.19 -1.31 7.17
N LEU A 81 -26.06 -1.34 5.85
CA LEU A 81 -25.30 -2.37 5.16
C LEU A 81 -23.82 -2.01 5.14
N GLU A 82 -22.98 -2.91 5.61
CA GLU A 82 -21.52 -2.79 5.48
C GLU A 82 -21.11 -3.30 4.10
N ALA A 83 -21.22 -2.42 3.11
CA ALA A 83 -20.78 -2.69 1.74
C ALA A 83 -19.25 -2.73 1.65
N LEU A 84 -18.74 -3.76 0.99
CA LEU A 84 -17.33 -3.97 0.70
C LEU A 84 -17.06 -3.63 -0.77
N GLY A 85 -16.39 -2.50 -0.98
CA GLY A 85 -16.00 -2.01 -2.30
C GLY A 85 -17.12 -1.34 -3.09
N SER A 86 -16.83 -1.06 -4.35
CA SER A 86 -17.77 -0.37 -5.26
C SER A 86 -18.88 -1.31 -5.74
N PRO A 87 -20.13 -0.83 -5.83
CA PRO A 87 -21.24 -1.63 -6.35
C PRO A 87 -21.11 -1.86 -7.86
N LYS A 88 -21.64 -2.99 -8.34
CA LYS A 88 -22.01 -3.16 -9.75
C LYS A 88 -23.43 -2.66 -9.94
N VAL A 89 -23.61 -1.71 -10.86
CA VAL A 89 -24.91 -1.09 -11.15
C VAL A 89 -25.35 -1.50 -12.55
N GLU A 90 -26.56 -2.03 -12.67
CA GLU A 90 -27.24 -2.30 -13.93
C GLU A 90 -28.44 -1.35 -14.05
N LEU A 91 -28.45 -0.53 -15.09
CA LEU A 91 -29.51 0.42 -15.37
C LEU A 91 -30.66 -0.32 -16.07
N LEU A 92 -31.89 -0.24 -15.53
CA LEU A 92 -33.07 -0.88 -16.10
C LEU A 92 -33.93 0.13 -16.86
N GLU A 93 -34.22 1.27 -16.23
CA GLU A 93 -35.07 2.32 -16.79
C GLU A 93 -34.48 3.70 -16.49
N THR A 94 -34.08 4.43 -17.54
CA THR A 94 -33.35 5.71 -17.44
C THR A 94 -33.98 6.83 -18.26
N GLN A 95 -35.21 6.63 -18.74
CA GLN A 95 -35.89 7.56 -19.63
C GLN A 95 -36.34 8.82 -18.90
N GLU A 96 -36.20 9.96 -19.58
CA GLU A 96 -36.71 11.24 -19.08
C GLU A 96 -38.24 11.21 -18.90
N GLY A 97 -38.74 11.75 -17.79
CA GLY A 97 -40.17 11.74 -17.44
C GLY A 97 -40.65 10.44 -16.79
N LYS A 98 -39.77 9.45 -16.61
CA LYS A 98 -40.07 8.19 -15.92
C LYS A 98 -39.23 8.01 -14.66
N ASP A 99 -39.63 7.08 -13.82
CA ASP A 99 -38.88 6.74 -12.62
C ASP A 99 -37.59 6.02 -13.00
N LEU A 100 -36.49 6.39 -12.34
CA LEU A 100 -35.20 5.77 -12.54
C LEU A 100 -35.17 4.43 -11.79
N LYS A 101 -35.04 3.33 -12.52
CA LYS A 101 -34.89 1.98 -11.95
C LYS A 101 -33.53 1.42 -12.27
N TYR A 102 -32.84 0.96 -11.24
CA TYR A 102 -31.55 0.31 -11.39
C TYR A 102 -31.37 -0.80 -10.36
N LYS A 103 -30.66 -1.83 -10.78
CA LYS A 103 -30.26 -2.95 -9.95
C LYS A 103 -28.83 -2.74 -9.46
N VAL A 104 -28.60 -3.05 -8.20
CA VAL A 104 -27.29 -2.98 -7.57
C VAL A 104 -26.90 -4.33 -7.02
N VAL A 105 -25.69 -4.77 -7.36
CA VAL A 105 -25.03 -5.93 -6.75
C VAL A 105 -23.82 -5.43 -5.98
N VAL A 106 -23.80 -5.70 -4.67
CA VAL A 106 -22.71 -5.28 -3.78
C VAL A 106 -22.31 -6.43 -2.87
N SER A 107 -21.01 -6.61 -2.66
CA SER A 107 -20.48 -7.52 -1.64
C SER A 107 -20.68 -6.91 -0.25
N VAL A 108 -21.21 -7.65 0.71
CA VAL A 108 -21.39 -7.19 2.09
C VAL A 108 -20.52 -7.98 3.03
N MET A 109 -20.12 -7.35 4.14
CA MET A 109 -19.39 -8.04 5.20
C MET A 109 -20.23 -9.23 5.70
N PRO A 110 -19.69 -10.47 5.65
CA PRO A 110 -20.42 -11.61 6.18
C PRO A 110 -20.58 -11.47 7.68
N LYS A 111 -21.78 -11.77 8.19
CA LYS A 111 -21.97 -11.98 9.62
C LYS A 111 -21.32 -13.31 9.99
N ILE A 112 -20.08 -13.25 10.49
CA ILE A 112 -19.38 -14.41 11.02
C ILE A 112 -20.10 -14.84 12.30
N LYS A 113 -20.81 -15.96 12.25
CA LYS A 113 -21.28 -16.66 13.45
C LYS A 113 -20.20 -17.65 13.85
N ILE A 114 -19.46 -17.31 14.89
CA ILE A 114 -18.51 -18.25 15.51
C ILE A 114 -19.36 -19.37 16.14
N LYS A 115 -19.02 -20.63 15.85
CA LYS A 115 -19.65 -21.78 16.50
C LYS A 115 -19.29 -21.80 17.99
N ASP A 116 -20.20 -22.23 18.84
CA ASP A 116 -20.02 -22.23 20.29
C ASP A 116 -18.75 -23.00 20.71
N ASP A 117 -18.45 -24.13 20.06
CA ASP A 117 -17.23 -24.92 20.29
C ASP A 117 -15.93 -24.11 20.12
N TYR A 118 -15.90 -23.21 19.12
CA TYR A 118 -14.73 -22.38 18.84
C TYR A 118 -14.62 -21.22 19.84
N ALA A 119 -15.75 -20.68 20.28
CA ALA A 119 -15.78 -19.66 21.33
C ALA A 119 -15.31 -20.22 22.69
N GLU A 120 -15.66 -21.46 23.01
CA GLU A 120 -15.18 -22.15 24.21
C GLU A 120 -13.68 -22.46 24.13
N ALA A 121 -13.19 -22.92 22.97
CA ALA A 121 -11.77 -23.14 22.74
C ALA A 121 -10.95 -21.83 22.91
N ILE A 122 -11.43 -20.71 22.36
CA ILE A 122 -10.79 -19.41 22.55
C ILE A 122 -10.81 -18.99 24.02
N LYS A 123 -11.93 -19.17 24.73
CA LYS A 123 -11.98 -18.84 26.17
C LYS A 123 -10.98 -19.65 26.99
N LYS A 124 -10.77 -20.92 26.64
CA LYS A 124 -9.78 -21.79 27.29
C LYS A 124 -8.36 -21.28 27.05
N VAL A 125 -8.01 -20.96 25.79
CA VAL A 125 -6.71 -20.40 25.43
C VAL A 125 -6.52 -19.04 26.10
N ASN A 126 -7.49 -18.13 25.98
CA ASN A 126 -7.38 -16.80 26.59
C ASN A 126 -7.18 -16.87 28.10
N ARG A 127 -7.88 -17.75 28.82
CA ARG A 127 -7.64 -17.96 30.27
C ARG A 127 -6.23 -18.44 30.59
N GLU A 128 -5.63 -19.26 29.73
CA GLU A 128 -4.26 -19.74 29.87
C GLU A 128 -3.23 -18.61 29.72
N PHE A 129 -3.54 -17.61 28.89
CA PHE A 129 -2.67 -16.46 28.62
C PHE A 129 -3.03 -15.19 29.41
N GLU A 130 -4.23 -15.10 30.00
CA GLU A 130 -4.71 -13.93 30.77
C GLU A 130 -3.85 -13.66 32.00
N ASN A 131 -3.26 -14.71 32.57
CA ASN A 131 -2.35 -14.62 33.72
C ASN A 131 -0.87 -14.57 33.35
N LYS A 132 -0.51 -14.72 32.07
CA LYS A 132 0.86 -14.50 31.59
C LYS A 132 1.04 -12.99 31.39
N LYS A 133 1.33 -12.28 32.47
CA LYS A 133 1.97 -10.98 32.34
C LYS A 133 3.32 -11.23 31.68
N GLY A 134 3.61 -10.55 30.57
CA GLY A 134 4.95 -10.56 30.02
C GLY A 134 5.88 -10.00 31.09
N GLU A 135 6.68 -10.89 31.69
CA GLU A 135 7.79 -10.46 32.53
C GLU A 135 8.83 -9.92 31.56
N VAL A 136 9.00 -8.60 31.56
CA VAL A 136 10.09 -7.96 30.84
C VAL A 136 11.31 -8.12 31.73
N GLU A 137 12.24 -8.97 31.30
CA GLU A 137 13.52 -9.15 31.99
C GLU A 137 14.37 -7.87 31.85
N GLU A 138 15.22 -7.57 32.83
CA GLU A 138 16.12 -6.42 32.74
C GLU A 138 17.02 -6.47 31.50
N ASP A 139 17.36 -7.69 31.05
CA ASP A 139 18.14 -7.92 29.83
C ASP A 139 17.40 -7.46 28.55
N GLU A 140 16.09 -7.66 28.46
CA GLU A 140 15.28 -7.17 27.34
C GLU A 140 15.21 -5.65 27.33
N LEU A 141 15.08 -5.04 28.50
CA LEU A 141 15.08 -3.59 28.66
C LEU A 141 16.43 -2.99 28.27
N ASN A 142 17.53 -3.59 28.74
CA ASN A 142 18.89 -3.15 28.41
C ASN A 142 19.15 -3.26 26.90
N LEU A 143 18.72 -4.36 26.28
CA LEU A 143 18.85 -4.56 24.83
C LEU A 143 18.07 -3.50 24.03
N GLU A 144 16.87 -3.12 24.47
CA GLU A 144 16.10 -2.06 23.81
C GLU A 144 16.72 -0.66 24.04
N ILE A 145 17.25 -0.39 25.23
CA ILE A 145 18.00 0.85 25.51
C ILE A 145 19.24 0.94 24.61
N GLU A 146 20.01 -0.14 24.49
CA GLU A 146 21.18 -0.21 23.61
C GLU A 146 20.78 0.00 22.14
N ARG A 147 19.68 -0.61 21.70
CA ARG A 147 19.15 -0.42 20.34
C ARG A 147 18.77 1.05 20.08
N LEU A 148 18.09 1.69 21.02
CA LEU A 148 17.72 3.10 20.93
C LEU A 148 18.96 4.00 20.94
N ALA A 149 19.94 3.72 21.81
CA ALA A 149 21.20 4.45 21.85
C ALA A 149 21.97 4.34 20.52
N ALA A 150 22.09 3.12 19.97
CA ALA A 150 22.73 2.86 18.69
C ALA A 150 22.03 3.55 17.50
N SER A 151 20.71 3.77 17.58
CA SER A 151 19.96 4.47 16.53
C SER A 151 20.18 5.99 16.52
N ARG A 152 20.68 6.57 17.61
CA ARG A 152 20.86 8.02 17.80
C ARG A 152 22.32 8.47 17.79
N VAL A 153 23.23 7.61 17.35
CA VAL A 153 24.67 7.92 17.27
C VAL A 153 24.91 9.03 16.25
N LYS A 154 25.70 10.04 16.64
CA LYS A 154 26.20 11.07 15.73
C LYS A 154 27.47 10.54 15.06
N LEU A 155 27.39 10.28 13.77
CA LEU A 155 28.52 9.82 12.98
C LEU A 155 29.45 11.00 12.63
N VAL A 156 30.71 10.90 13.03
CA VAL A 156 31.75 11.90 12.73
C VAL A 156 32.80 11.29 11.82
N THR A 157 33.05 11.92 10.67
CA THR A 157 34.08 11.48 9.72
C THR A 157 35.48 11.56 10.34
N VAL A 158 36.24 10.47 10.24
CA VAL A 158 37.59 10.35 10.79
C VAL A 158 38.59 9.89 9.73
N ASN A 159 39.77 10.50 9.69
CA ASN A 159 40.87 10.11 8.81
C ASN A 159 41.77 9.05 9.47
N ARG A 160 41.20 7.89 9.77
CA ARG A 160 41.92 6.73 10.31
C ARG A 160 41.42 5.43 9.69
N GLU A 161 42.15 4.35 9.95
CA GLU A 161 41.75 3.00 9.58
C GLU A 161 40.42 2.60 10.23
N ALA A 162 39.58 1.90 9.46
CA ALA A 162 38.29 1.40 9.90
C ALA A 162 38.45 0.34 11.00
N LYS A 163 37.72 0.49 12.11
CA LYS A 163 37.72 -0.46 13.24
C LYS A 163 36.33 -1.04 13.45
N LYS A 164 36.26 -2.16 14.20
CA LYS A 164 34.98 -2.71 14.68
C LYS A 164 34.24 -1.62 15.47
N GLY A 165 32.97 -1.40 15.14
CA GLY A 165 32.11 -0.36 15.69
C GLY A 165 32.01 0.92 14.86
N ASP A 166 32.90 1.13 13.88
CA ASP A 166 32.85 2.29 12.99
C ASP A 166 31.78 2.09 11.89
N SER A 167 31.17 3.20 11.45
CA SER A 167 30.30 3.24 10.27
C SER A 167 31.15 3.59 9.06
N VAL A 168 31.22 2.69 8.08
CA VAL A 168 31.97 2.89 6.84
C VAL A 168 31.00 3.01 5.67
N GLU A 169 31.29 3.91 4.74
CA GLU A 169 30.56 4.03 3.49
C GLU A 169 31.40 3.36 2.40
N VAL A 170 30.84 2.32 1.77
CA VAL A 170 31.57 1.51 0.78
C VAL A 170 30.84 1.40 -0.54
N ASP A 171 31.60 1.34 -1.63
CA ASP A 171 31.12 0.82 -2.90
C ASP A 171 31.53 -0.64 -3.00
N PHE A 172 30.59 -1.54 -3.26
CA PHE A 172 30.93 -2.94 -3.48
C PHE A 172 30.34 -3.47 -4.78
N LYS A 173 31.06 -4.38 -5.41
CA LYS A 173 30.62 -5.18 -6.56
C LYS A 173 30.96 -6.64 -6.32
N VAL A 174 29.95 -7.50 -6.42
CA VAL A 174 30.07 -8.94 -6.25
C VAL A 174 30.01 -9.61 -7.62
N LEU A 175 31.07 -10.37 -7.93
CA LEU A 175 31.24 -11.10 -9.16
C LEU A 175 31.23 -12.59 -8.83
N LYS A 176 30.44 -13.37 -9.55
CA LYS A 176 30.41 -14.83 -9.47
C LYS A 176 30.91 -15.38 -10.79
N GLU A 177 32.02 -16.13 -10.77
CA GLU A 177 32.66 -16.68 -11.98
C GLU A 177 32.91 -15.61 -13.07
N GLY A 178 33.23 -14.38 -12.65
CA GLY A 178 33.45 -13.23 -13.54
C GLY A 178 32.18 -12.48 -13.98
N VAL A 179 30.99 -12.96 -13.63
CA VAL A 179 29.70 -12.32 -13.96
C VAL A 179 29.15 -11.55 -12.74
N PRO A 180 28.77 -10.26 -12.87
CA PRO A 180 28.12 -9.53 -11.80
C PRO A 180 26.79 -10.19 -11.40
N ILE A 181 26.58 -10.40 -10.10
CA ILE A 181 25.31 -10.95 -9.63
C ILE A 181 24.22 -9.87 -9.56
N GLU A 182 22.97 -10.26 -9.77
CA GLU A 182 21.82 -9.37 -9.64
C GLU A 182 21.69 -8.90 -8.18
N ASN A 183 21.63 -7.58 -7.97
CA ASN A 183 21.69 -6.93 -6.65
C ASN A 183 23.03 -7.10 -5.90
N GLY A 184 24.11 -7.49 -6.57
CA GLY A 184 25.45 -7.59 -5.98
C GLY A 184 26.29 -6.33 -6.08
N SER A 185 25.73 -5.19 -6.48
CA SER A 185 26.46 -3.94 -6.54
C SER A 185 25.71 -2.83 -5.84
N SER A 186 26.39 -2.10 -4.96
CA SER A 186 25.86 -0.91 -4.31
C SER A 186 26.95 0.15 -4.25
N GLN A 187 26.54 1.41 -4.39
CA GLN A 187 27.41 2.57 -4.20
C GLN A 187 26.99 3.32 -2.94
N ASN A 188 27.94 3.92 -2.25
CA ASN A 188 27.71 4.73 -1.06
C ASN A 188 26.91 3.97 0.02
N HIS A 189 27.19 2.68 0.18
CA HIS A 189 26.44 1.82 1.08
C HIS A 189 27.00 1.93 2.51
N PRO A 190 26.21 2.41 3.49
CA PRO A 190 26.66 2.52 4.87
C PRO A 190 26.64 1.15 5.57
N ILE A 191 27.77 0.76 6.17
CA ILE A 191 27.94 -0.49 6.91
C ILE A 191 28.53 -0.17 8.28
N ILE A 192 27.91 -0.68 9.34
CA ILE A 192 28.49 -0.64 10.68
C ILE A 192 29.29 -1.93 10.89
N LEU A 193 30.60 -1.81 11.01
CA LEU A 193 31.49 -2.96 11.18
C LEU A 193 31.24 -3.63 12.54
N GLY A 194 31.02 -4.94 12.56
CA GLY A 194 30.77 -5.76 13.74
C GLY A 194 29.29 -6.12 13.98
N LYS A 195 28.36 -5.67 13.13
CA LYS A 195 26.93 -6.05 13.25
C LYS A 195 26.59 -7.37 12.54
N GLY A 196 27.47 -7.92 11.72
CA GLY A 196 27.24 -9.19 11.02
C GLY A 196 26.06 -9.12 10.04
N VAL A 197 25.83 -7.95 9.44
CA VAL A 197 24.73 -7.75 8.47
C VAL A 197 25.11 -8.35 7.12
N PHE A 198 26.41 -8.40 6.82
CA PHE A 198 26.95 -9.04 5.63
C PHE A 198 27.39 -10.48 5.90
N ILE A 199 27.75 -11.19 4.82
CA ILE A 199 28.25 -12.57 4.95
C ILE A 199 29.48 -12.62 5.89
N PRO A 200 29.63 -13.70 6.68
CA PRO A 200 30.80 -13.88 7.53
C PRO A 200 32.11 -13.71 6.74
N GLY A 201 33.06 -12.98 7.32
CA GLY A 201 34.35 -12.66 6.69
C GLY A 201 34.34 -11.40 5.83
N PHE A 202 33.20 -10.85 5.41
CA PHE A 202 33.16 -9.62 4.61
C PHE A 202 33.64 -8.40 5.41
N GLU A 203 33.08 -8.20 6.60
CA GLU A 203 33.42 -7.07 7.46
C GLU A 203 34.90 -7.13 7.91
N GLU A 204 35.43 -8.33 8.14
CA GLU A 204 36.82 -8.54 8.56
C GLU A 204 37.84 -8.09 7.51
N GLN A 205 37.48 -8.18 6.22
CA GLN A 205 38.34 -7.71 5.14
C GLN A 205 38.40 -6.19 5.01
N ILE A 206 37.36 -5.49 5.51
CA ILE A 206 37.24 -4.03 5.50
C ILE A 206 37.87 -3.40 6.75
N VAL A 207 37.90 -4.13 7.87
CA VAL A 207 38.64 -3.68 9.07
C VAL A 207 40.12 -3.45 8.71
N GLY A 208 40.63 -2.26 9.04
CA GLY A 208 41.99 -1.83 8.72
C GLY A 208 42.13 -1.00 7.45
N MET A 209 41.10 -0.94 6.59
CA MET A 209 41.14 -0.11 5.39
C MET A 209 40.96 1.39 5.71
N LYS A 210 41.59 2.25 4.92
CA LYS A 210 41.41 3.71 4.97
C LYS A 210 40.42 4.19 3.91
N ALA A 211 39.87 5.38 4.12
CA ALA A 211 39.07 6.06 3.10
C ALA A 211 39.90 6.26 1.81
N GLY A 212 39.34 5.85 0.68
CA GLY A 212 39.96 5.84 -0.64
C GLY A 212 40.58 4.50 -1.05
N GLU A 213 40.74 3.53 -0.14
CA GLU A 213 41.35 2.24 -0.45
C GLU A 213 40.37 1.28 -1.14
N GLU A 214 40.89 0.52 -2.10
CA GLU A 214 40.18 -0.52 -2.84
C GLU A 214 40.81 -1.87 -2.53
N LYS A 215 39.96 -2.87 -2.28
CA LYS A 215 40.38 -4.23 -1.99
C LYS A 215 39.49 -5.22 -2.72
N GLU A 216 40.12 -6.27 -3.24
CA GLU A 216 39.45 -7.39 -3.89
C GLU A 216 39.75 -8.66 -3.10
N PHE A 217 38.71 -9.40 -2.74
CA PHE A 217 38.85 -10.65 -1.99
C PHE A 217 37.73 -11.64 -2.34
N GLU A 218 38.00 -12.93 -2.18
CA GLU A 218 37.02 -13.98 -2.44
C GLU A 218 36.38 -14.47 -1.13
N LEU A 219 35.05 -14.59 -1.12
CA LEU A 219 34.31 -15.19 -0.01
C LEU A 219 33.28 -16.19 -0.53
N THR A 220 33.00 -17.20 0.31
CA THR A 220 31.95 -18.17 0.06
C THR A 220 30.69 -17.72 0.79
N PHE A 221 29.56 -17.69 0.09
CA PHE A 221 28.26 -17.43 0.70
C PHE A 221 27.87 -18.60 1.63
N PRO A 222 27.24 -18.33 2.78
CA PRO A 222 26.69 -19.38 3.65
C PRO A 222 25.70 -20.29 2.93
N GLU A 223 25.62 -21.57 3.32
CA GLU A 223 24.64 -22.52 2.77
C GLU A 223 23.19 -22.09 3.05
N THR A 224 22.97 -21.30 4.10
CA THR A 224 21.66 -20.79 4.54
C THR A 224 21.27 -19.47 3.87
N TYR A 225 22.01 -19.00 2.86
CA TYR A 225 21.75 -17.69 2.25
C TYR A 225 20.38 -17.65 1.52
N HIS A 226 19.67 -16.53 1.64
CA HIS A 226 18.31 -16.36 1.12
C HIS A 226 18.17 -16.64 -0.38
N GLN A 227 19.23 -16.39 -1.16
CA GLN A 227 19.27 -16.74 -2.57
C GLN A 227 19.92 -18.11 -2.79
N LYS A 228 19.09 -19.10 -3.16
CA LYS A 228 19.53 -20.48 -3.46
C LYS A 228 20.62 -20.56 -4.54
N ASN A 229 20.65 -19.60 -5.46
CA ASN A 229 21.64 -19.53 -6.54
C ASN A 229 23.02 -19.03 -6.09
N LEU A 230 23.12 -18.50 -4.87
CA LEU A 230 24.38 -18.02 -4.27
C LEU A 230 24.80 -18.84 -3.06
N ALA A 231 23.88 -19.54 -2.39
CA ALA A 231 24.19 -20.39 -1.25
C ALA A 231 25.32 -21.40 -1.55
N GLY A 232 26.36 -21.38 -0.71
CA GLY A 232 27.54 -22.26 -0.84
C GLY A 232 28.49 -21.91 -1.99
N GLN A 233 28.24 -20.84 -2.74
CA GLN A 233 29.04 -20.49 -3.91
C GLN A 233 30.11 -19.46 -3.56
N LYS A 234 31.25 -19.53 -4.25
CA LYS A 234 32.32 -18.54 -4.13
C LYS A 234 31.99 -17.33 -5.00
N ALA A 235 32.25 -16.15 -4.47
CA ALA A 235 32.17 -14.89 -5.21
C ALA A 235 33.34 -13.98 -4.86
N THR A 236 33.74 -13.19 -5.84
CA THR A 236 34.77 -12.17 -5.72
C THR A 236 34.13 -10.84 -5.38
N PHE A 237 34.51 -10.27 -4.25
CA PHE A 237 34.02 -8.99 -3.75
C PHE A 237 35.07 -7.92 -4.05
N LYS A 238 34.71 -6.94 -4.86
CA LYS A 238 35.48 -5.71 -5.04
C LYS A 238 34.86 -4.64 -4.17
N VAL A 239 35.59 -4.15 -3.17
CA VAL A 239 35.11 -3.17 -2.21
C VAL A 239 36.02 -1.95 -2.22
N LYS A 240 35.43 -0.77 -2.26
CA LYS A 240 36.09 0.52 -2.08
C LYS A 240 35.53 1.20 -0.85
N VAL A 241 36.39 1.68 0.04
CA VAL A 241 35.97 2.49 1.18
C VAL A 241 35.95 3.95 0.76
N ASN A 242 34.80 4.60 0.80
CA ASN A 242 34.66 6.02 0.49
C ASN A 242 34.80 6.88 1.75
N LEU A 243 34.23 6.44 2.86
CA LEU A 243 34.18 7.21 4.11
C LEU A 243 34.33 6.28 5.32
N VAL A 244 34.99 6.78 6.37
CA VAL A 244 35.02 6.14 7.69
C VAL A 244 34.49 7.13 8.73
N GLN A 245 33.50 6.72 9.50
CA GLN A 245 32.85 7.51 10.54
C GLN A 245 32.85 6.76 11.88
N ARG A 246 33.01 7.50 12.97
CA ARG A 246 32.90 7.01 14.36
C ARG A 246 31.62 7.52 15.00
#